data_AF-A0A7C5I0T0-F1
#
_entry.id   AF-A0A7C5I0T0-F1
#
_cell.length_a   1.000
_cell.length_b   1.000
_cell.length_c   1.000
_cell.angle_alpha   90.00
_cell.angle_beta   90.00
_cell.angle_gamma   90.00
#
_symmetry.space_group_name_H-M   'P 1'
#
loop_
_entity.id
_entity.type
_entity.pdbx_description
1 polymer ?
#
loop_
_entity_poly.entity_id
_entity_poly.type
_entity_poly.pdbx_seq_one_letter_code
_entity_poly.pdbx_strand_id
1 'polypeptide(L)'
;MDNESIKGKKLFCLVDGEHYPSVTKLTLKELEKSGANVVGILFIGGTEKVENAAEELKSGRDGYRIYTGGDSFQDTLNILGKAVEDTHCDIVVDLSDEPVINYDDRFRIASLLLYKKLIYMGADFQFLPPRREKILNKPSLSIIGTGKRVGKTAVSVTIARLLDKKGFDPVVVAMGRGGPPEPEVIVPDELEINADFLIDIAQKGGHAASDYWEDAVLAGVPTIGCRRCGGGMAGSPVLSNVREGAE
;
A
#
# COMPACT_ATOMS: atom_id res chain seq x y z
N MET A 1 -10.45 6.85 17.83
CA MET A 1 -10.72 5.63 17.05
C MET A 1 -12.22 5.51 16.86
N ASP A 2 -12.70 5.33 15.63
CA ASP A 2 -14.13 5.11 15.37
C ASP A 2 -14.50 3.68 15.77
N ASN A 3 -15.31 3.53 16.82
CA ASN A 3 -15.70 2.23 17.38
C ASN A 3 -16.46 1.35 16.37
N GLU A 4 -17.14 1.94 15.39
CA GLU A 4 -17.80 1.19 14.32
C GLU A 4 -16.79 0.44 13.44
N SER A 5 -15.62 1.05 13.17
CA SER A 5 -14.62 0.51 12.25
C SER A 5 -13.94 -0.79 12.74
N ILE A 6 -13.93 -1.03 14.05
CA ILE A 6 -13.26 -2.19 14.69
C ILE A 6 -14.26 -3.24 15.20
N LYS A 7 -15.56 -2.95 15.17
CA LYS A 7 -16.58 -3.85 15.70
C LYS A 7 -16.61 -5.18 14.94
N GLY A 8 -16.55 -6.28 15.69
CA GLY A 8 -16.50 -7.64 15.14
C GLY A 8 -15.16 -8.03 14.50
N LYS A 9 -14.12 -7.20 14.62
CA LYS A 9 -12.79 -7.46 14.05
C LYS A 9 -11.84 -8.09 15.07
N LYS A 10 -10.94 -8.94 14.59
CA LYS A 10 -9.79 -9.44 15.35
C LYS A 10 -8.67 -8.42 15.33
N LEU A 11 -8.30 -7.91 16.50
CA LEU A 11 -7.26 -6.91 16.67
C LEU A 11 -5.98 -7.55 17.20
N PHE A 12 -4.85 -7.20 16.61
CA PHE A 12 -3.53 -7.47 17.16
C PHE A 12 -2.88 -6.15 17.56
N CYS A 13 -2.49 -5.95 18.81
CA CYS A 13 -2.01 -4.65 19.27
C CYS A 13 -0.49 -4.59 19.43
N LEU A 14 0.12 -3.49 19.01
CA LEU A 14 1.53 -3.21 19.23
C LEU A 14 1.68 -2.34 20.46
N VAL A 15 2.61 -2.68 21.35
CA VAL A 15 2.83 -1.98 22.62
C VAL A 15 4.30 -1.65 22.79
N ASP A 16 4.62 -0.47 23.31
CA ASP A 16 6.00 0.03 23.43
C ASP A 16 6.75 -0.40 24.69
N GLY A 17 6.07 -1.03 25.65
CA GLY A 17 6.67 -1.45 26.93
C GLY A 17 6.95 -0.30 27.91
N GLU A 18 6.74 0.96 27.54
CA GLU A 18 6.91 2.12 28.42
C GLU A 18 5.60 2.47 29.15
N HIS A 19 4.45 2.23 28.52
CA HIS A 19 3.17 2.34 29.20
C HIS A 19 3.04 1.29 30.31
N TYR A 20 2.63 1.74 31.51
CA TYR A 20 2.35 0.83 32.62
C TYR A 20 1.36 -0.26 32.20
N PRO A 21 1.56 -1.53 32.63
CA PRO A 21 0.70 -2.64 32.22
C PRO A 21 -0.79 -2.41 32.49
N SER A 22 -1.12 -1.71 33.58
CA SER A 22 -2.49 -1.33 33.93
C SER A 22 -3.16 -0.41 32.90
N VAL A 23 -2.39 0.53 32.32
CA VAL A 23 -2.86 1.46 31.28
C VAL A 23 -3.15 0.67 30.00
N THR A 24 -2.18 -0.14 29.55
CA THR A 24 -2.35 -1.02 28.38
C THR A 24 -3.54 -1.95 28.57
N LYS A 25 -3.69 -2.59 29.73
CA LYS A 25 -4.79 -3.50 30.05
C LYS A 25 -6.15 -2.80 30.00
N LEU A 26 -6.25 -1.56 30.48
CA LEU A 26 -7.47 -0.76 30.38
C LEU A 26 -7.81 -0.47 28.91
N THR A 27 -6.83 -0.01 28.13
CA THR A 27 -7.01 0.30 26.71
C THR A 27 -7.50 -0.92 25.92
N LEU A 28 -6.89 -2.09 26.15
CA LEU A 28 -7.33 -3.34 25.50
C LEU A 28 -8.77 -3.72 25.89
N LYS A 29 -9.16 -3.52 27.15
CA LYS A 29 -10.56 -3.73 27.59
C LYS A 29 -11.53 -2.77 26.93
N GLU A 30 -11.16 -1.51 26.73
CA GLU A 30 -12.01 -0.55 26.02
C GLU A 30 -12.19 -0.93 24.54
N LEU A 31 -11.13 -1.40 23.87
CA LEU A 31 -11.25 -1.94 22.50
C LEU A 31 -12.22 -3.13 22.43
N GLU A 32 -12.19 -4.01 23.43
CA GLU A 32 -13.12 -5.15 23.53
C GLU A 32 -14.55 -4.70 23.82
N LYS A 33 -14.75 -3.69 24.68
CA LYS A 33 -16.08 -3.11 24.95
C LYS A 33 -16.69 -2.48 23.69
N SER A 34 -15.87 -1.94 22.79
CA SER A 34 -16.30 -1.47 21.47
C SER A 34 -16.70 -2.60 20.51
N GLY A 35 -16.62 -3.86 20.94
CA GLY A 35 -17.08 -5.04 20.20
C GLY A 35 -16.00 -5.69 19.34
N ALA A 36 -14.73 -5.32 19.51
CA ALA A 36 -13.61 -5.98 18.86
C ALA A 36 -13.11 -7.20 19.68
N ASN A 37 -12.35 -8.09 19.04
CA ASN A 37 -11.72 -9.22 19.71
C ASN A 37 -10.20 -9.05 19.67
N VAL A 38 -9.57 -8.73 20.80
CA VAL A 38 -8.10 -8.62 20.85
C VAL A 38 -7.49 -10.02 20.93
N VAL A 39 -6.83 -10.44 19.86
CA VAL A 39 -6.26 -11.80 19.71
C VAL A 39 -4.81 -11.91 20.19
N GLY A 40 -4.13 -10.79 20.38
CA GLY A 40 -2.77 -10.79 20.93
C GLY A 40 -2.09 -9.44 20.90
N ILE A 41 -0.88 -9.41 21.44
CA ILE A 41 0.00 -8.25 21.46
C ILE A 41 1.44 -8.60 21.06
N LEU A 42 2.15 -7.60 20.56
CA LEU A 42 3.59 -7.62 20.39
C LEU A 42 4.20 -6.42 21.12
N PHE A 43 5.14 -6.68 22.03
CA PHE A 43 6.02 -5.64 22.56
C PHE A 43 7.03 -5.24 21.49
N ILE A 44 6.90 -4.03 20.95
CA ILE A 44 7.75 -3.51 19.86
C ILE A 44 8.90 -2.61 20.37
N GLY A 45 8.95 -2.34 21.68
CA GLY A 45 10.06 -1.70 22.36
C GLY A 45 10.00 -1.90 23.88
N GLY A 46 10.92 -1.29 24.62
CA GLY A 46 10.83 -1.14 26.09
C GLY A 46 10.74 -2.45 26.89
N THR A 47 11.37 -3.53 26.43
CA THR A 47 11.22 -4.87 27.04
C THR A 47 11.90 -5.03 28.40
N GLU A 48 12.72 -4.06 28.82
CA GLU A 48 13.50 -4.11 30.07
C GLU A 48 12.64 -4.02 31.35
N LYS A 49 11.36 -3.61 31.25
CA LYS A 49 10.45 -3.43 32.40
C LYS A 49 9.33 -4.49 32.48
N VAL A 50 9.42 -5.58 31.71
CA VAL A 50 8.23 -6.37 31.31
C VAL A 50 8.08 -7.72 32.05
N GLU A 51 8.95 -8.07 33.01
CA GLU A 51 8.93 -9.42 33.64
C GLU A 51 7.55 -9.84 34.18
N ASN A 52 6.77 -8.94 34.79
CA ASN A 52 5.40 -9.23 35.26
C ASN A 52 4.28 -8.73 34.33
N ALA A 53 4.61 -7.89 33.34
CA ALA A 53 3.63 -7.22 32.49
C ALA A 53 2.94 -8.19 31.52
N ALA A 54 3.68 -9.15 30.97
CA ALA A 54 3.13 -10.15 30.07
C ALA A 54 2.10 -11.04 30.79
N GLU A 55 2.39 -11.49 32.01
CA GLU A 55 1.45 -12.28 32.82
C GLU A 55 0.20 -11.48 33.18
N GLU A 56 0.35 -10.21 33.59
CA GLU A 56 -0.78 -9.35 33.93
C GLU A 56 -1.71 -9.11 32.74
N LEU A 57 -1.15 -8.93 31.54
CA LEU A 57 -1.90 -8.71 30.30
C LEU A 57 -2.56 -10.00 29.80
N LYS A 58 -1.94 -11.16 30.00
CA LYS A 58 -2.52 -12.46 29.65
C LYS A 58 -3.66 -12.89 30.58
N SER A 59 -3.60 -12.49 31.85
CA SER A 59 -4.55 -12.91 32.88
C SER A 59 -6.01 -12.61 32.49
N GLY A 60 -6.82 -13.66 32.42
CA GLY A 60 -8.25 -13.59 32.10
C GLY A 60 -8.61 -13.57 30.62
N ARG A 61 -7.66 -13.84 29.71
CA ARG A 61 -7.87 -13.87 28.25
C ARG A 61 -7.49 -15.23 27.67
N ASP A 62 -8.46 -15.97 27.14
CA ASP A 62 -8.21 -17.25 26.46
C ASP A 62 -7.87 -17.04 24.97
N GLY A 63 -6.96 -17.85 24.41
CA GLY A 63 -6.49 -17.71 23.02
C GLY A 63 -5.60 -16.48 22.74
N TYR A 64 -5.34 -15.65 23.75
CA TYR A 64 -4.55 -14.41 23.65
C TYR A 64 -3.05 -14.70 23.57
N ARG A 65 -2.40 -14.26 22.48
CA ARG A 65 -0.97 -14.49 22.25
C ARG A 65 -0.14 -13.26 22.57
N ILE A 66 0.98 -13.45 23.25
CA ILE A 66 1.94 -12.39 23.56
C ILE A 66 3.24 -12.72 22.86
N TYR A 67 3.73 -11.75 22.10
CA TYR A 67 5.01 -11.79 21.42
C TYR A 67 5.90 -10.69 21.98
N THR A 68 7.21 -10.91 21.94
CA THR A 68 8.22 -9.94 22.35
C THR A 68 9.09 -9.60 21.15
N GLY A 69 9.43 -8.33 21.00
CA GLY A 69 10.34 -7.85 19.96
C GLY A 69 11.71 -8.52 20.02
N GLY A 70 12.43 -8.49 18.91
CA GLY A 70 13.79 -9.04 18.82
C GLY A 70 14.86 -8.01 19.14
N ASP A 71 16.12 -8.43 19.07
CA ASP A 71 17.29 -7.60 19.40
C ASP A 71 17.45 -6.38 18.46
N SER A 72 16.92 -6.47 17.24
CA SER A 72 16.84 -5.36 16.29
C SER A 72 15.40 -5.08 15.88
N PHE A 73 15.12 -3.86 15.42
CA PHE A 73 13.80 -3.54 14.88
C PHE A 73 13.43 -4.41 13.67
N GLN A 74 14.41 -4.85 12.88
CA GLN A 74 14.15 -5.78 11.78
C GLN A 74 13.69 -7.16 12.29
N ASP A 75 14.25 -7.64 13.40
CA ASP A 75 13.79 -8.87 14.04
C ASP A 75 12.38 -8.72 14.61
N THR A 76 12.08 -7.57 15.22
CA THR A 76 10.72 -7.21 15.64
C THR A 76 9.73 -7.23 14.47
N LEU A 77 10.10 -6.70 13.29
CA LEU A 77 9.26 -6.78 12.08
C LEU A 77 9.08 -8.24 11.61
N ASN A 78 10.11 -9.08 11.70
CA ASN A 78 10.01 -10.49 11.35
C ASN A 78 9.06 -11.24 12.30
N ILE A 79 9.11 -10.92 13.59
CA ILE A 79 8.21 -11.47 14.62
C ILE A 79 6.79 -10.98 14.39
N LEU A 80 6.59 -9.68 14.15
CA LEU A 80 5.29 -9.12 13.78
C LEU A 80 4.70 -9.86 12.57
N GLY A 81 5.53 -10.09 11.56
CA GLY A 81 5.12 -10.79 10.35
C GLY A 81 4.58 -12.19 10.61
N LYS A 82 5.18 -12.95 11.53
CA LYS A 82 4.71 -14.27 11.97
C LYS A 82 3.47 -14.16 12.86
N ALA A 83 3.47 -13.22 13.80
CA ALA A 83 2.39 -13.04 14.77
C ALA A 83 1.04 -12.74 14.12
N VAL A 84 1.02 -11.91 13.07
CA VAL A 84 -0.22 -11.61 12.35
C VAL A 84 -0.70 -12.78 11.47
N GLU A 85 0.21 -13.62 10.98
CA GLU A 85 -0.15 -14.86 10.27
C GLU A 85 -0.75 -15.87 11.24
N ASP A 86 -0.09 -16.08 12.37
CA ASP A 86 -0.46 -16.98 13.46
C ASP A 86 -1.84 -16.70 14.05
N THR A 87 -2.19 -15.42 14.16
CA THR A 87 -3.42 -14.96 14.82
C THR A 87 -4.57 -14.72 13.85
N HIS A 88 -4.28 -14.62 12.55
CA HIS A 88 -5.25 -14.26 11.52
C HIS A 88 -6.07 -13.02 11.92
N CYS A 89 -5.39 -11.98 12.40
CA CYS A 89 -6.03 -10.72 12.76
C CYS A 89 -6.54 -9.98 11.51
N ASP A 90 -7.52 -9.10 11.69
CA ASP A 90 -8.04 -8.23 10.64
C ASP A 90 -7.32 -6.86 10.63
N ILE A 91 -6.97 -6.37 11.82
CA ILE A 91 -6.42 -5.03 12.03
C ILE A 91 -5.28 -5.12 13.04
N VAL A 92 -4.18 -4.42 12.76
CA VAL A 92 -3.14 -4.16 13.74
C VAL A 92 -3.31 -2.75 14.30
N VAL A 93 -3.39 -2.65 15.63
CA VAL A 93 -3.59 -1.38 16.35
C VAL A 93 -2.29 -0.99 17.03
N ASP A 94 -1.79 0.20 16.70
CA ASP A 94 -0.62 0.80 17.33
C ASP A 94 -1.00 1.51 18.63
N LEU A 95 -0.47 1.02 19.75
CA LEU A 95 -0.59 1.65 21.07
C LEU A 95 0.76 2.22 21.55
N SER A 96 1.76 2.31 20.66
CA SER A 96 3.09 2.83 20.98
C SER A 96 3.20 4.34 20.83
N ASP A 97 4.13 4.94 21.56
CA ASP A 97 4.44 6.37 21.49
C ASP A 97 5.92 6.67 21.19
N GLU A 98 6.20 7.92 20.83
CA GLU A 98 7.56 8.44 20.77
C GLU A 98 8.14 8.56 22.19
N PRO A 99 9.45 8.33 22.39
CA PRO A 99 10.48 8.11 21.39
C PRO A 99 10.73 6.64 21.03
N VAL A 100 9.95 5.69 21.59
CA VAL A 100 10.20 4.26 21.39
C VAL A 100 9.98 3.88 19.92
N ILE A 101 8.91 4.39 19.32
CA ILE A 101 8.56 4.14 17.92
C ILE A 101 8.37 5.49 17.21
N ASN A 102 9.30 5.81 16.32
CA ASN A 102 9.23 7.03 15.50
C ASN A 102 8.42 6.81 14.20
N TYR A 103 8.26 7.87 13.41
CA TYR A 103 7.52 7.80 12.15
C TYR A 103 8.15 6.87 11.10
N ASP A 104 9.47 6.79 11.01
CA ASP A 104 10.15 5.89 10.07
C ASP A 104 9.86 4.42 10.42
N ASP A 105 9.87 4.09 11.71
CA ASP A 105 9.52 2.78 12.23
C ASP A 105 8.04 2.44 11.96
N ARG A 106 7.12 3.40 12.18
CA ARG A 106 5.70 3.26 11.81
C ARG A 106 5.51 3.02 10.31
N PHE A 107 6.27 3.70 9.44
CA PHE A 107 6.19 3.45 7.99
C PHE A 107 6.73 2.08 7.59
N ARG A 108 7.74 1.56 8.28
CA ARG A 108 8.24 0.19 8.08
C ARG A 108 7.21 -0.85 8.52
N ILE A 109 6.57 -0.64 9.67
CA ILE A 109 5.43 -1.45 10.14
C ILE A 109 4.29 -1.41 9.12
N ALA A 110 3.87 -0.22 8.70
CA ALA A 110 2.82 -0.03 7.70
C ALA A 110 3.16 -0.80 6.41
N SER A 111 4.39 -0.69 5.91
CA SER A 111 4.82 -1.37 4.69
C SER A 111 4.68 -2.89 4.78
N LEU A 112 5.10 -3.49 5.90
CA LEU A 112 4.95 -4.92 6.16
C LEU A 112 3.47 -5.34 6.21
N LEU A 113 2.65 -4.61 6.96
CA LEU A 113 1.24 -4.95 7.18
C LEU A 113 0.42 -4.79 5.91
N LEU A 114 0.66 -3.73 5.13
CA LEU A 114 0.01 -3.51 3.84
C LEU A 114 0.38 -4.59 2.82
N TYR A 115 1.64 -5.06 2.82
CA TYR A 115 2.06 -6.21 2.01
C TYR A 115 1.28 -7.48 2.39
N LYS A 116 0.99 -7.67 3.68
CA LYS A 116 0.14 -8.76 4.19
C LYS A 116 -1.36 -8.51 4.05
N LYS A 117 -1.78 -7.42 3.40
CA LYS A 117 -3.18 -7.01 3.20
C LYS A 117 -3.93 -6.75 4.52
N LEU A 118 -3.22 -6.28 5.54
CA LEU A 118 -3.78 -5.90 6.84
C LEU A 118 -3.97 -4.39 6.94
N ILE A 119 -4.98 -3.99 7.72
CA ILE A 119 -5.17 -2.60 8.13
C ILE A 119 -4.22 -2.31 9.28
N TYR A 120 -3.54 -1.16 9.23
CA TYR A 120 -2.71 -0.67 10.33
C TYR A 120 -3.27 0.67 10.82
N MET A 121 -3.56 0.76 12.10
CA MET A 121 -4.26 1.91 12.69
C MET A 121 -3.54 2.38 13.95
N GLY A 122 -3.34 3.68 14.09
CA GLY A 122 -2.91 4.31 15.34
C GLY A 122 -4.01 5.19 15.92
N ALA A 123 -3.64 6.09 16.83
CA ALA A 123 -4.58 6.99 17.48
C ALA A 123 -5.28 7.95 16.49
N ASP A 124 -4.54 8.46 15.50
CA ASP A 124 -4.94 9.50 14.56
C ASP A 124 -4.64 9.16 13.09
N PHE A 125 -4.19 7.94 12.80
CA PHE A 125 -3.89 7.49 11.44
C PHE A 125 -4.46 6.11 11.14
N GLN A 126 -4.70 5.85 9.85
CA GLN A 126 -5.06 4.54 9.33
C GLN A 126 -4.45 4.32 7.95
N PHE A 127 -3.75 3.20 7.80
CA PHE A 127 -3.26 2.71 6.51
C PHE A 127 -4.13 1.54 6.05
N LEU A 128 -4.67 1.66 4.85
CA LEU A 128 -5.47 0.63 4.19
C LEU A 128 -4.65 0.00 3.06
N PRO A 129 -4.67 -1.35 2.92
CA PRO A 129 -3.97 -2.01 1.83
C PRO A 129 -4.50 -1.50 0.48
N PRO A 130 -3.62 -1.16 -0.47
CA PRO A 130 -4.04 -0.71 -1.79
C PRO A 130 -4.91 -1.78 -2.47
N ARG A 131 -6.00 -1.34 -3.09
CA ARG A 131 -6.84 -2.25 -3.88
C ARG A 131 -6.03 -2.78 -5.07
N ARG A 132 -5.98 -4.10 -5.19
CA ARG A 132 -5.36 -4.82 -6.31
C ARG A 132 -6.44 -5.69 -6.94
N GLU A 133 -7.09 -5.16 -7.95
CA GLU A 133 -8.19 -5.83 -8.62
C GLU A 133 -7.64 -6.76 -9.71
N LYS A 134 -8.22 -7.96 -9.83
CA LYS A 134 -7.86 -8.92 -10.87
C LYS A 134 -8.81 -8.75 -12.06
N ILE A 135 -8.59 -7.68 -12.82
CA ILE A 135 -9.41 -7.31 -13.99
C ILE A 135 -8.83 -7.86 -15.30
N LEU A 136 -7.51 -8.02 -15.39
CA LEU A 136 -6.84 -8.47 -16.60
C LEU A 136 -6.88 -9.99 -16.76
N ASN A 137 -7.28 -10.44 -17.96
CA ASN A 137 -7.22 -11.85 -18.36
C ASN A 137 -5.87 -12.24 -18.98
N LYS A 138 -5.10 -11.26 -19.48
CA LYS A 138 -3.73 -11.44 -19.98
C LYS A 138 -2.72 -11.21 -18.85
N PRO A 139 -1.52 -11.83 -18.91
CA PRO A 139 -0.43 -11.49 -17.99
C PRO A 139 -0.11 -10.00 -18.02
N SER A 140 0.10 -9.40 -16.84
CA SER A 140 0.36 -7.97 -16.70
C SER A 140 1.66 -7.71 -15.96
N LEU A 141 2.41 -6.70 -16.38
CA LEU A 141 3.64 -6.25 -15.73
C LEU A 141 3.54 -4.78 -15.37
N SER A 142 3.87 -4.42 -14.13
CA SER A 142 3.92 -3.02 -13.69
C SER A 142 5.36 -2.54 -13.59
N ILE A 143 5.63 -1.34 -14.10
CA ILE A 143 6.94 -0.68 -13.98
C ILE A 143 6.86 0.39 -12.92
N ILE A 144 7.60 0.18 -11.82
CA ILE A 144 7.61 1.07 -10.66
C ILE A 144 9.03 1.63 -10.50
N GLY A 145 9.12 2.89 -10.11
CA GLY A 145 10.38 3.56 -9.86
C GLY A 145 10.33 4.23 -8.49
N THR A 146 11.45 4.21 -7.78
CA THR A 146 11.63 4.79 -6.44
C THR A 146 11.67 6.31 -6.43
N GLY A 147 11.66 6.95 -7.61
CA GLY A 147 11.72 8.40 -7.73
C GLY A 147 11.14 8.95 -9.04
N LYS A 148 11.25 10.28 -9.16
CA LYS A 148 10.91 11.01 -10.40
C LYS A 148 12.12 10.99 -11.34
N ARG A 149 11.86 10.93 -12.65
CA ARG A 149 12.88 10.96 -13.72
C ARG A 149 13.94 9.84 -13.63
N VAL A 150 13.53 8.67 -13.14
CA VAL A 150 14.38 7.47 -13.02
C VAL A 150 14.32 6.55 -14.26
N GLY A 151 13.77 7.03 -15.39
CA GLY A 151 13.71 6.26 -16.64
C GLY A 151 12.60 5.19 -16.73
N LYS A 152 11.51 5.31 -15.96
CA LYS A 152 10.38 4.35 -16.02
C LYS A 152 9.83 4.18 -17.44
N THR A 153 9.59 5.28 -18.15
CA THR A 153 9.08 5.28 -19.53
C THR A 153 10.07 4.61 -20.49
N ALA A 154 11.37 4.88 -20.36
CA ALA A 154 12.39 4.18 -21.16
C ALA A 154 12.40 2.66 -20.94
N VAL A 155 12.21 2.20 -19.70
CA VAL A 155 12.06 0.76 -19.39
C VAL A 155 10.76 0.22 -19.97
N SER A 156 9.65 0.97 -19.89
CA SER A 156 8.34 0.63 -20.47
C SER A 156 8.44 0.38 -21.97
N VAL A 157 8.95 1.37 -22.70
CA VAL A 157 9.21 1.30 -24.14
C VAL A 157 10.10 0.10 -24.49
N THR A 158 11.18 -0.10 -23.75
CA THR A 158 12.12 -1.20 -24.03
C THR A 158 11.44 -2.56 -23.88
N ILE A 159 10.69 -2.78 -22.79
CA ILE A 159 9.99 -4.03 -22.53
C ILE A 159 8.89 -4.26 -23.55
N ALA A 160 8.08 -3.23 -23.86
CA ALA A 160 7.03 -3.30 -24.86
C ALA A 160 7.58 -3.75 -26.21
N ARG A 161 8.66 -3.13 -26.70
CA ARG A 161 9.32 -3.54 -27.97
C ARG A 161 9.87 -4.97 -27.93
N LEU A 162 10.38 -5.42 -26.79
CA LEU A 162 10.89 -6.79 -26.65
C LEU A 162 9.77 -7.84 -26.65
N LEU A 163 8.62 -7.51 -26.03
CA LEU A 163 7.45 -8.38 -26.02
C LEU A 163 6.79 -8.44 -27.41
N ASP A 164 6.67 -7.30 -28.07
CA ASP A 164 6.14 -7.21 -29.44
C ASP A 164 6.97 -8.03 -30.43
N LYS A 165 8.30 -7.87 -30.42
CA LYS A 165 9.23 -8.69 -31.23
C LYS A 165 9.12 -10.19 -31.00
N LYS A 166 8.61 -10.62 -29.84
CA LYS A 166 8.38 -12.02 -29.49
C LYS A 166 6.96 -12.49 -29.81
N GLY A 167 6.12 -11.64 -30.40
CA GLY A 167 4.75 -11.94 -30.80
C GLY A 167 3.76 -11.96 -29.64
N PHE A 168 4.03 -11.25 -28.53
CA PHE A 168 3.12 -11.20 -27.39
C PHE A 168 1.99 -10.17 -27.51
N ASP A 169 2.02 -9.28 -28.51
CA ASP A 169 1.01 -8.23 -28.74
C ASP A 169 0.73 -7.40 -27.45
N PRO A 170 1.75 -6.69 -26.93
CA PRO A 170 1.63 -5.96 -25.68
C PRO A 170 0.83 -4.66 -25.84
N VAL A 171 0.09 -4.30 -24.79
CA VAL A 171 -0.59 -3.00 -24.66
C VAL A 171 -0.03 -2.29 -23.44
N VAL A 172 0.29 -0.99 -23.56
CA VAL A 172 0.77 -0.18 -22.44
C VAL A 172 -0.38 0.64 -21.85
N VAL A 173 -0.72 0.39 -20.58
CA VAL A 173 -1.65 1.24 -19.84
C VAL A 173 -0.85 2.24 -19.00
N ALA A 174 -0.81 3.49 -19.44
CA ALA A 174 -0.03 4.55 -18.80
C ALA A 174 -0.95 5.47 -17.98
N MET A 175 -0.51 5.80 -16.75
CA MET A 175 -1.28 6.64 -15.84
C MET A 175 -0.52 7.93 -15.49
N GLY A 176 -1.14 9.07 -15.76
CA GLY A 176 -0.55 10.39 -15.52
C GLY A 176 -1.30 11.22 -14.48
N ARG A 177 -0.66 12.27 -13.99
CA ARG A 177 -1.35 13.35 -13.25
C ARG A 177 -2.16 14.26 -14.16
N GLY A 178 -1.79 14.34 -15.44
CA GLY A 178 -2.47 15.11 -16.48
C GLY A 178 -3.01 14.23 -17.60
N GLY A 179 -3.43 13.00 -17.26
CA GLY A 179 -4.03 12.09 -18.23
C GLY A 179 -5.42 12.56 -18.69
N PRO A 180 -5.96 11.95 -19.76
CA PRO A 180 -7.25 12.32 -20.35
C PRO A 180 -8.42 12.01 -19.41
N PRO A 181 -9.59 12.66 -19.61
CA PRO A 181 -10.73 12.48 -18.74
C PRO A 181 -11.32 11.06 -18.81
N GLU A 182 -11.50 10.55 -20.01
CA GLU A 182 -11.80 9.14 -20.26
C GLU A 182 -10.54 8.42 -20.74
N PRO A 183 -10.41 7.10 -20.55
CA PRO A 183 -9.30 6.35 -21.13
C PRO A 183 -9.20 6.60 -22.64
N GLU A 184 -8.01 6.96 -23.10
CA GLU A 184 -7.75 7.27 -24.51
C GLU A 184 -6.88 6.19 -25.11
N VAL A 185 -7.39 5.49 -26.12
CA VAL A 185 -6.66 4.41 -26.82
C VAL A 185 -5.94 4.99 -28.02
N ILE A 186 -4.63 4.79 -28.08
CA ILE A 186 -3.76 5.17 -29.18
C ILE A 186 -3.27 3.89 -29.86
N VAL A 187 -3.58 3.76 -31.15
CA VAL A 187 -3.08 2.68 -32.00
C VAL A 187 -2.07 3.30 -32.98
N PRO A 188 -0.75 3.10 -32.78
CA PRO A 188 0.27 3.79 -33.58
C PRO A 188 0.15 3.53 -35.10
N ASP A 189 -0.31 2.35 -35.50
CA ASP A 189 -0.47 1.99 -36.92
C ASP A 189 -1.64 2.71 -37.61
N GLU A 190 -2.57 3.28 -36.84
CA GLU A 190 -3.75 3.99 -37.36
C GLU A 190 -3.56 5.52 -37.39
N LEU A 191 -2.45 6.04 -36.84
CA LEU A 191 -2.21 7.46 -36.62
C LEU A 191 -0.79 7.87 -37.01
N GLU A 192 -0.66 8.91 -37.82
CA GLU A 192 0.65 9.54 -38.06
C GLU A 192 1.01 10.47 -36.89
N ILE A 193 1.65 9.93 -35.86
CA ILE A 193 2.06 10.69 -34.67
C ILE A 193 3.40 11.40 -34.93
N ASN A 194 3.33 12.58 -35.55
CA ASN A 194 4.49 13.44 -35.81
C ASN A 194 4.56 14.64 -34.83
N ALA A 195 5.61 15.46 -34.94
CA ALA A 195 5.82 16.59 -34.05
C ALA A 195 4.68 17.63 -34.13
N ASP A 196 4.19 17.93 -35.34
CA ASP A 196 3.11 18.90 -35.55
C ASP A 196 1.80 18.42 -34.92
N PHE A 197 1.51 17.12 -35.03
CA PHE A 197 0.36 16.49 -34.36
C PHE A 197 0.42 16.64 -32.84
N LEU A 198 1.58 16.38 -32.23
CA LEU A 198 1.77 16.57 -30.78
C LEU A 198 1.65 18.04 -30.36
N ILE A 199 2.12 18.97 -31.19
CA ILE A 199 1.97 20.41 -30.95
C ILE A 199 0.49 20.82 -30.98
N ASP A 200 -0.29 20.32 -31.95
CA ASP A 200 -1.73 20.59 -32.05
C ASP A 200 -2.50 20.09 -30.82
N ILE A 201 -2.18 18.88 -30.32
CA ILE A 201 -2.73 18.37 -29.06
C ILE A 201 -2.45 19.33 -27.90
N ALA A 202 -1.21 19.82 -27.78
CA ALA A 202 -0.83 20.75 -26.73
C ALA A 202 -1.57 22.09 -26.84
N GLN A 203 -1.76 22.61 -28.06
CA GLN A 203 -2.49 23.86 -28.32
C GLN A 203 -3.98 23.74 -27.98
N LYS A 204 -4.57 22.56 -28.13
CA LYS A 204 -5.95 22.26 -27.73
C LYS A 204 -6.12 22.03 -26.22
N GLY A 205 -5.05 22.22 -25.44
CA GLY A 205 -5.06 22.04 -23.98
C GLY A 205 -4.84 20.58 -23.53
N GLY A 206 -4.51 19.69 -24.47
CA GLY A 206 -4.08 18.33 -24.16
C GLY A 206 -2.67 18.30 -23.61
N HIS A 207 -2.30 17.21 -22.93
CA HIS A 207 -0.96 17.03 -22.39
C HIS A 207 -0.14 16.13 -23.32
N ALA A 208 0.35 16.71 -24.43
CA ALA A 208 1.11 15.98 -25.46
C ALA A 208 2.42 15.34 -24.94
N ALA A 209 3.00 15.89 -23.87
CA ALA A 209 4.18 15.33 -23.20
C ALA A 209 3.83 14.22 -22.17
N SER A 210 2.68 13.58 -22.31
CA SER A 210 2.26 12.49 -21.43
C SER A 210 2.95 11.17 -21.78
N ASP A 211 3.20 10.35 -20.75
CA ASP A 211 3.85 9.05 -20.89
C ASP A 211 3.19 8.15 -21.95
N TYR A 212 1.85 8.18 -22.10
CA TYR A 212 1.14 7.32 -23.08
C TYR A 212 1.41 7.69 -24.55
N TRP A 213 1.62 8.98 -24.85
CA TRP A 213 2.05 9.43 -26.19
C TRP A 213 3.50 9.04 -26.45
N GLU A 214 4.37 9.21 -25.44
CA GLU A 214 5.78 8.80 -25.53
C GLU A 214 5.91 7.28 -25.73
N ASP A 215 5.15 6.49 -24.98
CA ASP A 215 5.09 5.04 -25.11
C ASP A 215 4.59 4.65 -26.52
N ALA A 216 3.53 5.29 -27.04
CA ALA A 216 2.99 4.98 -28.37
C ALA A 216 4.02 5.23 -29.48
N VAL A 217 4.66 6.41 -29.45
CA VAL A 217 5.64 6.81 -30.48
C VAL A 217 6.90 5.97 -30.42
N LEU A 218 7.44 5.75 -29.22
CA LEU A 218 8.76 5.12 -29.07
C LEU A 218 8.69 3.60 -29.07
N ALA A 219 7.61 3.02 -28.56
CA ALA A 219 7.43 1.58 -28.54
C ALA A 219 6.79 1.06 -29.83
N GLY A 220 5.92 1.85 -30.47
CA GLY A 220 5.15 1.43 -31.65
C GLY A 220 4.12 0.35 -31.32
N VAL A 221 3.60 0.33 -30.09
CA VAL A 221 2.55 -0.61 -29.65
C VAL A 221 1.32 0.16 -29.17
N PRO A 222 0.12 -0.45 -29.13
CA PRO A 222 -1.06 0.21 -28.61
C PRO A 222 -0.85 0.70 -27.17
N THR A 223 -1.27 1.93 -26.89
CA THR A 223 -1.19 2.53 -25.55
C THR A 223 -2.52 3.11 -25.13
N ILE A 224 -2.75 3.13 -23.81
CA ILE A 224 -3.96 3.65 -23.21
C ILE A 224 -3.56 4.72 -22.21
N GLY A 225 -3.96 5.96 -22.50
CA GLY A 225 -3.78 7.10 -21.62
C GLY A 225 -4.83 7.14 -20.52
N CYS A 226 -4.39 7.15 -19.27
CA CYS A 226 -5.23 7.24 -18.08
C CYS A 226 -4.78 8.37 -17.14
N ARG A 227 -5.67 8.79 -16.24
CA ARG A 227 -5.44 9.81 -15.21
C ARG A 227 -5.57 9.24 -13.80
N ARG A 228 -4.94 9.93 -12.85
CA ARG A 228 -5.18 9.77 -11.41
C ARG A 228 -5.03 11.09 -10.65
N CYS A 229 -5.72 11.23 -9.53
CA CYS A 229 -5.64 12.39 -8.65
C CYS A 229 -5.61 11.97 -7.16
N GLY A 230 -4.83 12.71 -6.35
CA GLY A 230 -4.72 12.56 -4.88
C GLY A 230 -4.03 11.28 -4.43
N GLY A 231 -2.71 11.27 -4.24
CA GLY A 231 -1.97 10.07 -3.80
C GLY A 231 -1.99 9.88 -2.28
N GLY A 232 -2.39 8.70 -1.81
CA GLY A 232 -2.26 8.29 -0.41
C GLY A 232 -0.89 7.70 -0.09
N MET A 233 -0.56 7.62 1.20
CA MET A 233 0.73 7.10 1.68
C MET A 233 0.99 5.63 1.31
N ALA A 234 -0.08 4.83 1.16
CA ALA A 234 -0.01 3.45 0.67
C ALA A 234 0.05 3.33 -0.87
N GLY A 235 -0.04 4.46 -1.61
CA GLY A 235 0.04 4.50 -3.07
C GLY A 235 -1.30 4.53 -3.81
N SER A 236 -2.43 4.36 -3.13
CA SER A 236 -3.76 4.48 -3.74
C SER A 236 -4.07 5.93 -4.13
N PRO A 237 -4.65 6.17 -5.32
CA PRO A 237 -5.22 7.47 -5.65
C PRO A 237 -6.62 7.65 -5.02
N VAL A 238 -7.06 8.90 -4.84
CA VAL A 238 -8.45 9.23 -4.48
C VAL A 238 -9.38 8.94 -5.65
N LEU A 239 -8.94 9.28 -6.87
CA LEU A 239 -9.68 9.02 -8.11
C LEU A 239 -8.71 8.60 -9.23
N SER A 240 -9.13 7.64 -10.05
CA SER A 240 -8.35 7.10 -11.16
C SER A 240 -9.29 6.50 -12.21
N ASN A 241 -8.96 6.61 -13.49
CA ASN A 241 -9.66 5.88 -14.56
C ASN A 241 -8.85 4.70 -15.15
N VAL A 242 -7.76 4.30 -14.46
CA VAL A 242 -6.87 3.22 -14.90
C VAL A 242 -7.58 1.87 -14.96
N ARG A 243 -8.61 1.67 -14.13
CA ARG A 243 -9.38 0.43 -14.13
C ARG A 243 -10.17 0.32 -15.44
N GLU A 244 -10.88 1.38 -15.80
CA GLU A 244 -11.65 1.51 -17.02
C GLU A 244 -10.76 1.38 -18.26
N GLY A 245 -9.55 1.94 -18.22
CA GLY A 245 -8.57 1.79 -19.30
C GLY A 245 -7.93 0.40 -19.39
N ALA A 246 -8.10 -0.45 -18.38
CA ALA A 246 -7.57 -1.81 -18.36
C ALA A 246 -8.64 -2.88 -18.67
N GLU A 247 -9.92 -2.52 -18.64
CA GLU A 247 -11.06 -3.38 -19.02
C GLU A 247 -11.26 -3.41 -20.55
#